data_AF-A0A8J3BAF3-F1
#
_entry.id   AF-A0A8J3BAF3-F1
#
_cell.length_a   1.000
_cell.length_b   1.000
_cell.length_c   1.000
_cell.angle_alpha   90.00
_cell.angle_beta   90.00
_cell.angle_gamma   90.00
#
_symmetry.space_group_name_H-M   'P 1'
#
loop_
_entity.id
_entity.type
_entity.pdbx_description
1 polymer ?
#
loop_
_entity_poly.entity_id
_entity_poly.type
_entity_poly.pdbx_seq_one_letter_code
_entity_poly.pdbx_strand_id
1 'polypeptide(L)'
;MTYLGSYATLGLLLAVGALAFPGAFALNRALRPARPAEPPGKRAPYECGLDPAGGDWVHARIRYYVYAYLYVLFAVESVFLFPWAVVFDRPGFGLTAVAEMGAFVAVLALGLAYAWRKGVLRWT
;
A
#
# COMPACT_ATOMS: atom_id res chain seq x y z
N MET A 1 -24.68 -20.78 8.96
CA MET A 1 -25.17 -19.60 9.72
C MET A 1 -24.02 -18.82 10.39
N THR A 2 -22.94 -19.45 10.84
CA THR A 2 -21.76 -18.80 11.45
C THR A 2 -20.97 -17.88 10.50
N TYR A 3 -20.79 -18.26 9.23
CA TYR A 3 -20.07 -17.43 8.24
C TYR A 3 -20.67 -16.03 8.06
N LEU A 4 -22.00 -15.92 7.97
CA LEU A 4 -22.69 -14.63 7.80
C LEU A 4 -22.49 -13.72 9.03
N GLY A 5 -22.45 -14.31 10.23
CA GLY A 5 -22.13 -13.60 11.47
C GLY A 5 -20.69 -13.05 11.47
N SER A 6 -19.71 -13.82 11.00
CA SER A 6 -18.32 -13.36 10.89
C SER A 6 -18.16 -12.18 9.94
N TYR A 7 -18.84 -12.20 8.79
CA TYR A 7 -18.84 -11.07 7.86
C TYR A 7 -19.58 -9.85 8.43
N ALA A 8 -20.66 -10.05 9.20
CA ALA A 8 -21.34 -8.96 9.90
C ALA A 8 -20.43 -8.31 10.95
N THR A 9 -19.67 -9.10 11.71
CA THR A 9 -18.67 -8.58 12.67
C THR A 9 -17.57 -7.79 11.97
N LEU A 10 -17.06 -8.28 10.84
CA LEU A 10 -16.09 -7.56 10.01
C LEU A 10 -16.67 -6.24 9.51
N GLY A 11 -17.89 -6.25 8.99
CA GLY A 11 -18.58 -5.06 8.51
C GLY A 11 -18.79 -4.02 9.61
N LEU A 12 -19.19 -4.47 10.81
CA LEU A 12 -19.32 -3.62 11.99
C LEU A 12 -17.97 -3.00 12.38
N LEU A 13 -16.90 -3.79 12.40
CA LEU A 13 -15.56 -3.29 12.73
C LEU A 13 -15.11 -2.21 11.73
N LEU A 14 -15.31 -2.45 10.43
CA LEU A 14 -15.00 -1.47 9.39
C LEU A 14 -15.84 -0.20 9.53
N ALA A 15 -17.13 -0.33 9.83
CA ALA A 15 -18.02 0.82 10.06
C ALA A 15 -17.58 1.63 11.28
N VAL A 16 -17.28 0.97 12.41
CA VAL A 16 -16.77 1.64 13.61
C VAL A 16 -15.44 2.34 13.32
N GLY A 17 -14.50 1.66 12.63
CA GLY A 17 -13.22 2.26 12.24
C GLY A 17 -13.39 3.47 11.32
N ALA A 18 -14.25 3.36 10.31
CA ALA A 18 -14.56 4.45 9.38
C ALA A 18 -15.24 5.63 10.06
N LEU A 19 -16.06 5.40 11.09
CA LEU A 19 -16.73 6.45 11.88
C LEU A 19 -15.82 7.06 12.96
N ALA A 20 -14.84 6.31 13.45
CA ALA A 20 -13.94 6.76 14.51
C ALA A 20 -13.12 7.99 14.08
N PHE A 21 -12.57 8.00 12.86
CA PHE A 21 -11.80 9.14 12.33
C PHE A 21 -12.62 10.44 12.24
N PRO A 22 -13.75 10.51 11.51
CA PRO A 22 -14.58 11.72 11.45
C PRO A 22 -15.16 12.08 12.82
N GLY A 23 -15.51 11.10 13.65
CA GLY A 23 -15.95 11.35 15.03
C GLY A 23 -14.86 12.04 15.87
N ALA A 24 -13.62 11.58 15.78
CA ALA A 24 -12.48 12.20 16.45
C ALA A 24 -12.19 13.61 15.92
N PHE A 25 -12.27 13.83 14.60
CA PHE A 25 -12.11 15.16 14.00
C PHE A 25 -13.25 16.12 14.40
N ALA A 26 -14.49 15.63 14.49
CA ALA A 26 -15.64 16.40 14.95
C ALA A 26 -15.51 16.79 16.42
N LEU A 27 -15.12 15.85 17.28
CA LEU A 27 -14.86 16.11 18.69
C LEU A 27 -13.69 17.09 18.86
N ASN A 28 -12.59 16.91 18.13
CA ASN A 28 -11.50 17.87 18.10
C ASN A 28 -11.98 19.26 17.67
N ARG A 29 -12.87 19.35 16.66
CA ARG A 29 -13.45 20.63 16.24
C ARG A 29 -14.32 21.27 17.30
N ALA A 30 -15.08 20.49 18.07
CA ALA A 30 -15.92 20.99 19.15
C ALA A 30 -15.09 21.45 20.37
N LEU A 31 -14.01 20.73 20.70
CA LEU A 31 -13.19 21.00 21.89
C LEU A 31 -12.03 21.98 21.64
N ARG A 32 -11.57 22.18 20.40
CA ARG A 32 -10.41 23.05 20.16
C ARG A 32 -10.74 24.50 20.54
N PRO A 33 -9.78 25.26 21.08
CA PRO A 33 -9.93 26.70 21.24
C PRO A 33 -10.21 27.36 19.88
N ALA A 34 -11.36 28.02 19.76
CA ALA A 34 -11.65 28.84 18.61
C ALA A 34 -10.73 30.07 18.64
N ARG A 35 -9.68 30.08 17.81
CA ARG A 35 -8.84 31.27 17.57
C ARG A 35 -9.20 31.85 16.19
N PRO A 36 -10.24 32.70 16.11
CA PRO A 36 -10.71 33.28 14.85
C PRO A 36 -9.72 34.27 14.24
N ALA A 37 -8.71 34.72 14.99
CA ALA A 37 -7.61 35.49 14.43
C ALA A 37 -6.91 34.66 13.33
N GLU A 38 -6.91 35.18 12.11
CA GLU A 38 -6.12 34.69 10.98
C GLU A 38 -4.97 35.67 10.73
N PRO A 39 -3.90 35.65 11.56
CA PRO A 39 -2.72 36.43 11.28
C PRO A 39 -2.13 36.04 9.91
N PRO A 40 -1.47 36.99 9.22
CA PRO A 40 -0.76 36.70 7.98
C PRO A 40 0.18 35.50 8.15
N GLY A 41 0.16 34.56 7.21
CA GLY A 41 1.02 33.37 7.25
C GLY A 41 0.45 32.16 8.00
N LYS A 42 -0.66 32.26 8.75
CA LYS A 42 -1.25 31.10 9.48
C LYS A 42 -1.57 29.89 8.59
N ARG A 43 -1.88 30.16 7.32
CA ARG A 43 -2.21 29.16 6.28
C ARG A 43 -1.16 29.10 5.17
N ALA A 44 -0.04 29.82 5.30
CA ALA A 44 1.02 29.77 4.32
C ALA A 44 1.78 28.43 4.39
N PRO A 45 2.24 27.88 3.26
CA PRO A 45 3.19 26.79 3.26
C PRO A 45 4.43 27.12 4.09
N TYR A 46 4.95 26.13 4.79
CA TYR A 46 6.16 26.31 5.59
C TYR A 46 7.39 26.31 4.68
N GLU A 47 8.09 27.45 4.60
CA GLU A 47 9.31 27.64 3.81
C GLU A 47 10.40 28.38 4.61
N CYS A 48 10.56 28.00 5.88
CA CYS A 48 11.57 28.59 6.79
C CYS A 48 11.51 30.13 6.90
N GLY A 49 10.34 30.73 6.63
CA GLY A 49 10.13 32.19 6.68
C GLY A 49 10.34 32.92 5.35
N LEU A 50 10.60 32.19 4.27
CA LEU A 50 10.65 32.72 2.91
C LEU A 50 9.32 32.51 2.19
N ASP A 51 9.05 33.33 1.18
CA ASP A 51 7.95 33.06 0.27
C ASP A 51 8.26 31.80 -0.55
N PRO A 52 7.28 30.90 -0.77
CA PRO A 52 7.49 29.70 -1.55
C PRO A 52 8.06 30.03 -2.93
N ALA A 53 9.26 29.51 -3.20
CA ALA A 53 9.96 29.74 -4.44
C ALA A 53 9.84 28.51 -5.35
N GLY A 54 9.16 28.67 -6.49
CA GLY A 54 9.06 27.63 -7.51
C GLY A 54 7.65 27.49 -8.09
N GLY A 55 7.55 27.01 -9.33
CA GLY A 55 6.27 26.61 -9.91
C GLY A 55 5.80 25.29 -9.32
N ASP A 56 4.47 25.12 -9.18
CA ASP A 56 3.77 23.96 -8.59
C ASP A 56 4.08 22.57 -9.22
N TRP A 57 5.01 22.53 -10.18
CA TRP A 57 5.35 21.37 -10.98
C TRP A 57 6.75 20.86 -10.67
N VAL A 58 6.83 19.97 -9.67
CA VAL A 58 7.97 19.06 -9.54
C VAL A 58 7.81 17.92 -10.54
N HIS A 59 8.80 17.74 -11.42
CA HIS A 59 8.88 16.52 -12.22
C HIS A 59 9.09 15.33 -11.27
N ALA A 60 8.04 14.57 -11.02
CA ALA A 60 8.13 13.33 -10.28
C ALA A 60 9.17 12.43 -10.96
N ARG A 61 10.22 12.06 -10.22
CA ARG A 61 11.30 11.24 -10.78
C ARG A 61 10.72 9.90 -11.24
N ILE A 62 11.09 9.44 -12.44
CA ILE A 62 10.64 8.17 -13.03
C ILE A 62 10.81 6.96 -12.09
N ARG A 63 11.77 7.03 -11.15
CA ARG A 63 12.00 6.00 -10.13
C ARG A 63 10.72 5.60 -9.39
N TYR A 64 9.85 6.54 -9.01
CA TYR A 64 8.61 6.22 -8.29
C TYR A 64 7.67 5.34 -9.14
N TYR A 65 7.57 5.65 -10.43
CA TYR A 65 6.79 4.85 -11.38
C TYR A 65 7.35 3.42 -11.49
N VAL A 66 8.68 3.28 -11.58
CA VAL A 66 9.28 1.95 -11.73
C VAL A 66 9.05 1.08 -10.50
N TYR A 67 9.21 1.63 -9.29
CA TYR A 67 8.90 0.89 -8.06
C TYR A 67 7.41 0.51 -7.98
N ALA A 68 6.50 1.43 -8.34
CA ALA A 68 5.06 1.13 -8.34
C ALA A 68 4.70 0.05 -9.36
N TYR A 69 5.28 0.12 -10.56
CA TYR A 69 5.08 -0.87 -11.61
C TYR A 69 5.57 -2.26 -11.19
N LEU A 70 6.78 -2.35 -10.64
CA LEU A 70 7.33 -3.61 -10.11
C LEU A 70 6.48 -4.14 -8.95
N TYR A 71 6.03 -3.27 -8.05
CA TYR A 71 5.14 -3.67 -6.95
C TYR A 71 3.84 -4.29 -7.48
N VAL A 72 3.16 -3.64 -8.42
CA VAL A 72 1.89 -4.16 -8.98
C VAL A 72 2.12 -5.51 -9.67
N LEU A 73 3.20 -5.65 -10.43
CA LEU A 73 3.56 -6.90 -11.10
C LEU A 73 3.74 -8.03 -10.08
N PHE A 74 4.62 -7.85 -9.09
CA PHE A 74 4.89 -8.85 -8.06
C PHE A 74 3.67 -9.09 -7.14
N ALA A 75 2.86 -8.07 -6.86
CA ALA A 75 1.65 -8.21 -6.06
C ALA A 75 0.64 -9.12 -6.75
N VAL A 76 0.39 -8.91 -8.05
CA VAL A 76 -0.47 -9.80 -8.85
C VAL A 76 0.11 -11.21 -8.89
N GLU A 77 1.41 -11.35 -9.09
CA GLU A 77 2.06 -12.66 -9.13
C GLU A 77 1.99 -13.41 -7.80
N SER A 78 2.12 -12.71 -6.68
CA SER A 78 2.02 -13.29 -5.34
C SER A 78 0.63 -13.86 -5.03
N VAL A 79 -0.43 -13.34 -5.67
CA VAL A 79 -1.78 -13.91 -5.52
C VAL A 79 -1.84 -15.35 -6.05
N PHE A 80 -1.01 -15.72 -7.03
CA PHE A 80 -0.93 -17.09 -7.53
C PHE A 80 -0.24 -18.07 -6.58
N LEU A 81 0.39 -17.59 -5.50
CA LEU A 81 0.95 -18.45 -4.46
C LEU A 81 -0.16 -19.10 -3.61
N PHE A 82 -1.33 -18.45 -3.47
CA PHE A 82 -2.41 -18.95 -2.61
C PHE A 82 -3.11 -20.20 -3.15
N PRO A 83 -3.53 -20.29 -4.44
CA PRO A 83 -4.18 -21.49 -4.96
C PRO A 83 -3.30 -22.73 -4.89
N TRP A 84 -1.99 -22.57 -5.10
CA TRP A 84 -1.03 -23.66 -4.97
C TRP A 84 -1.02 -24.25 -3.56
N ALA A 85 -1.02 -23.41 -2.52
CA ALA A 85 -1.01 -23.87 -1.13
C ALA A 85 -2.24 -24.75 -0.80
N VAL A 86 -3.37 -24.50 -1.47
CA VAL A 86 -4.59 -25.30 -1.34
C VAL A 86 -4.48 -26.65 -2.05
N VAL A 87 -3.73 -26.73 -3.15
CA VAL A 87 -3.55 -27.97 -3.95
C VAL A 87 -2.49 -28.88 -3.35
N PHE A 88 -1.46 -28.33 -2.69
CA PHE A 88 -0.37 -29.08 -2.10
C PHE A 88 -0.83 -30.20 -1.14
N ASP A 89 -1.89 -29.96 -0.36
CA ASP A 89 -2.46 -30.91 0.60
C ASP A 89 -3.32 -32.02 -0.05
N ARG A 90 -3.49 -31.99 -1.38
CA ARG A 90 -4.30 -33.02 -2.07
C ARG A 90 -3.50 -34.32 -2.29
N PRO A 91 -4.16 -35.49 -2.14
CA PRO A 91 -3.50 -36.78 -2.33
C PRO A 91 -2.88 -36.89 -3.74
N GLY A 92 -1.60 -37.23 -3.81
CA GLY A 92 -0.87 -37.43 -5.07
C GLY A 92 -0.28 -36.17 -5.72
N PHE A 93 -0.51 -34.97 -5.15
CA PHE A 93 -0.02 -33.71 -5.73
C PHE A 93 1.22 -33.12 -5.04
N GLY A 94 1.67 -33.64 -3.89
CA GLY A 94 2.72 -33.00 -3.08
C GLY A 94 4.02 -32.68 -3.85
N LEU A 95 4.61 -33.68 -4.53
CA LEU A 95 5.88 -33.48 -5.25
C LEU A 95 5.72 -32.65 -6.53
N THR A 96 4.64 -32.87 -7.29
CA THR A 96 4.37 -32.10 -8.53
C THR A 96 4.09 -30.65 -8.21
N ALA A 97 3.26 -30.38 -7.20
CA ALA A 97 2.97 -29.03 -6.74
C ALA A 97 4.26 -28.32 -6.27
N VAL A 98 5.14 -28.98 -5.51
CA VAL A 98 6.42 -28.38 -5.09
C VAL A 98 7.30 -28.04 -6.28
N ALA A 99 7.40 -28.91 -7.28
CA ALA A 99 8.19 -28.66 -8.47
C ALA A 99 7.65 -27.47 -9.29
N GLU A 100 6.33 -27.41 -9.51
CA GLU A 100 5.68 -26.33 -10.24
C GLU A 100 5.82 -24.98 -9.52
N MET A 101 5.67 -24.96 -8.20
CA MET A 101 5.87 -23.74 -7.40
C MET A 101 7.33 -23.32 -7.36
N GLY A 102 8.25 -24.28 -7.26
CA GLY A 102 9.69 -24.01 -7.37
C GLY A 102 10.03 -23.35 -8.70
N ALA A 103 9.47 -23.84 -9.80
CA ALA A 103 9.62 -23.24 -11.12
C ALA A 103 9.00 -21.83 -11.19
N PHE A 104 7.79 -21.64 -10.66
CA PHE A 104 7.13 -20.33 -10.61
C PHE A 104 7.96 -19.30 -9.84
N VAL A 105 8.39 -19.62 -8.62
CA VAL A 105 9.23 -18.75 -7.79
C VAL A 105 10.58 -18.48 -8.44
N ALA A 106 11.17 -19.47 -9.14
CA ALA A 106 12.41 -19.26 -9.88
C ALA A 106 12.24 -18.21 -10.99
N VAL A 107 11.12 -18.22 -11.72
CA VAL A 107 10.82 -17.20 -12.73
C VAL A 107 10.71 -15.80 -12.10
N LEU A 108 10.01 -15.67 -10.97
CA LEU A 108 9.92 -14.41 -10.22
C LEU A 108 11.29 -13.91 -9.76
N ALA A 109 12.10 -14.82 -9.19
CA ALA A 109 13.44 -14.52 -8.71
C ALA A 109 14.37 -14.08 -9.86
N LEU A 110 14.24 -14.69 -11.05
CA LEU A 110 14.98 -14.29 -12.25
C LEU A 110 14.58 -12.87 -12.71
N GLY A 111 13.29 -12.55 -12.70
CA GLY A 111 12.79 -11.20 -13.00
C GLY A 111 13.37 -10.15 -12.04
N LEU A 112 13.37 -10.45 -10.74
CA LEU A 112 13.95 -9.58 -9.71
C LEU A 112 15.47 -9.43 -9.87
N ALA A 113 16.18 -10.54 -10.10
CA ALA A 113 17.63 -10.55 -10.31
C ALA A 113 18.02 -9.73 -11.55
N TYR A 114 17.23 -9.80 -12.62
CA TYR A 114 17.42 -8.97 -13.81
C TYR A 114 17.24 -7.48 -13.51
N ALA A 115 16.14 -7.11 -12.84
CA ALA A 115 15.87 -5.72 -12.45
C ALA A 115 16.98 -5.15 -11.56
N TRP A 116 17.49 -5.97 -10.63
CA TRP A 116 18.61 -5.61 -9.77
C TRP A 116 19.90 -5.43 -10.58
N ARG A 117 20.24 -6.38 -11.45
CA ARG A 117 21.43 -6.29 -12.31
C ARG A 117 21.41 -5.07 -13.22
N LYS A 118 20.23 -4.67 -13.70
CA LYS A 118 20.02 -3.44 -14.49
C LYS A 118 20.06 -2.15 -13.66
N GLY A 119 20.19 -2.25 -12.33
CA GLY A 119 20.30 -1.08 -11.45
C GLY A 119 19.00 -0.29 -11.31
N VAL A 120 17.87 -0.86 -11.73
CA VAL A 120 16.57 -0.19 -11.72
C VAL A 120 16.05 0.03 -10.29
N LEU A 121 16.56 -0.78 -9.35
CA LEU A 121 16.26 -0.72 -7.93
C LEU A 121 17.19 0.23 -7.14
N ARG A 122 17.95 1.10 -7.80
CA ARG A 122 18.85 2.06 -7.13
C ARG A 122 18.07 3.28 -6.67
N TRP A 123 18.18 3.58 -5.37
CA TRP A 123 17.65 4.80 -4.76
C TRP A 123 18.74 5.87 -4.63
N THR A 124 19.27 6.30 -5.77
CA THR A 124 20.24 7.39 -5.90
C THR A 124 19.76 8.31 -7.00
#